data_AF-A0ABD7SLL0-F1
#
_entry.id   AF-A0ABD7SLL0-F1
#
_cell.length_a   1.000
_cell.length_b   1.000
_cell.length_c   1.000
_cell.angle_alpha   90.00
_cell.angle_beta   90.00
_cell.angle_gamma   90.00
#
_symmetry.space_group_name_H-M   'P 1'
#
loop_
_entity.id
_entity.type
_entity.pdbx_description
1 polymer ?
#
loop_
_entity_poly.entity_id
_entity_poly.type
_entity_poly.pdbx_seq_one_letter_code
_entity_poly.pdbx_strand_id
1 'polypeptide(L)'
;MRKTSVALAISTLFWFHSAMATPLIFPDDPSLTDGQHSPALDRTFQLTQDDLSNKINQLHLPIQIEPELVAELEQIGREQGFSVNTHSDMYTWTEDNMWPSRDGALIFRPRAPLADKDSYHAFITALTDQSPQAEQEGHHSLGIQDSQGLNDATLSQANRFAEAQGRELIPTFSIIDGGNMLTGRRADGTPYALIGRDALLQTALHHSRLDSERIAAQQEKMERNGDFKLKLNESEFLGRPDTYQSGYDTEVDLILLEAANLLPRGLDEQQRNAFAKTARAKARLARGEVNWETLEAAKKRMFLSPQQGERIAERYRTIHGQPLPDSFDLLLQLKSDYASLVVAADLHSDFSDKQIADALPTLTADAATLARLGHMLQAGGYQRQEIDSSEQEHQTRRFLAMMAISQHLMAKELKVAEQDLVILAQPGFHLDMAMRPLADGRILLNDYATSAALLEQVLADNDSLTDSEQQELTQSVTNLRQQSERWHKIHTLIRQQLSDAGLTPIAAPGAFQVGKRHVNWMNGIMGTNQQAFYITNASSIDPLNQAFATWLKGEVAGISPYFVGQTASNKRKDLNQAEALLRGHGGLDCITLHHE
;
A
#
# COMPACT_ATOMS: atom_id res chain seq x y z
N MET A 1 -43.31 21.73 40.49
CA MET A 1 -43.95 22.81 39.70
C MET A 1 -42.85 23.51 38.92
N ARG A 2 -42.82 23.36 37.58
CA ARG A 2 -43.09 24.42 36.58
C ARG A 2 -42.08 25.58 36.66
N LYS A 3 -41.43 26.09 35.61
CA LYS A 3 -41.37 25.85 34.15
C LYS A 3 -40.51 27.01 33.60
N THR A 4 -39.68 26.80 32.56
CA THR A 4 -39.38 27.71 31.40
C THR A 4 -38.80 29.13 31.66
N SER A 5 -37.99 29.80 30.83
CA SER A 5 -37.28 29.57 29.57
C SER A 5 -36.51 30.86 29.20
N VAL A 6 -35.36 30.72 28.51
CA VAL A 6 -34.88 31.45 27.30
C VAL A 6 -35.05 32.99 27.17
N ALA A 7 -33.92 33.69 26.95
CA ALA A 7 -33.60 34.54 25.77
C ALA A 7 -32.24 35.28 26.03
N LEU A 8 -31.15 35.04 25.29
CA LEU A 8 -30.74 35.48 23.93
C LEU A 8 -30.09 36.89 23.87
N ALA A 9 -28.89 36.91 23.24
CA ALA A 9 -28.20 37.99 22.50
C ALA A 9 -27.02 38.74 23.19
N ILE A 10 -25.75 38.50 22.80
CA ILE A 10 -24.91 39.25 21.79
C ILE A 10 -24.30 40.52 22.46
N SER A 11 -23.02 40.90 22.43
CA SER A 11 -21.83 40.61 21.62
C SER A 11 -20.58 41.22 22.28
N THR A 12 -19.42 40.96 21.65
CA THR A 12 -18.21 41.82 21.58
C THR A 12 -17.40 42.00 22.86
N LEU A 13 -16.28 41.26 22.96
CA LEU A 13 -14.93 41.78 23.24
C LEU A 13 -13.99 40.60 23.57
N PHE A 14 -13.45 39.92 22.56
CA PHE A 14 -12.16 39.21 22.63
C PHE A 14 -11.71 38.90 21.20
N TRP A 15 -11.02 39.87 20.60
CA TRP A 15 -10.19 39.70 19.41
C TRP A 15 -8.88 40.38 19.76
N PHE A 16 -7.78 39.62 19.77
CA PHE A 16 -6.47 40.00 19.20
C PHE A 16 -5.42 38.94 19.60
N HIS A 17 -4.77 38.39 18.56
CA HIS A 17 -3.60 37.48 18.54
C HIS A 17 -3.86 35.97 18.59
N SER A 18 -4.52 35.46 17.56
CA SER A 18 -4.14 34.20 16.92
C SER A 18 -4.46 34.40 15.44
N ALA A 19 -3.47 34.75 14.63
CA ALA A 19 -3.62 34.70 13.19
C ALA A 19 -3.70 33.21 12.81
N MET A 20 -4.89 32.63 12.97
CA MET A 20 -5.24 31.43 12.24
C MET A 20 -5.12 31.81 10.78
N ALA A 21 -4.09 31.30 10.11
CA ALA A 21 -4.06 31.28 8.67
C ALA A 21 -5.26 30.43 8.25
N THR A 22 -6.40 31.06 7.98
CA THR A 22 -7.49 30.42 7.24
C THR A 22 -6.83 29.79 6.03
N PRO A 23 -6.86 28.46 5.86
CA PRO A 23 -6.28 27.87 4.66
C PRO A 23 -6.92 28.57 3.46
N LEU A 24 -6.08 29.08 2.55
CA LEU A 24 -6.53 29.53 1.25
C LEU A 24 -6.98 28.28 0.50
N ILE A 25 -8.21 27.88 0.78
CA ILE A 25 -8.90 26.77 0.14
C ILE A 25 -9.00 27.15 -1.34
N PHE A 26 -8.29 26.42 -2.20
CA PHE A 26 -8.74 26.29 -3.59
C PHE A 26 -10.19 25.85 -3.48
N PRO A 27 -11.17 26.57 -4.05
CA PRO A 27 -12.55 26.15 -3.94
C PRO A 27 -12.63 24.73 -4.48
N ASP A 28 -12.76 23.77 -3.58
CA ASP A 28 -13.21 22.44 -3.93
C ASP A 28 -14.58 22.67 -4.52
N ASP A 29 -14.73 22.39 -5.81
CA ASP A 29 -16.02 22.50 -6.45
C ASP A 29 -16.97 21.51 -5.73
N PRO A 30 -17.96 21.98 -4.98
CA PRO A 30 -18.88 21.09 -4.27
C PRO A 30 -19.77 20.30 -5.24
N SER A 31 -19.67 20.55 -6.55
CA SER A 31 -20.36 19.83 -7.62
C SER A 31 -19.51 18.77 -8.34
N LEU A 32 -18.21 18.66 -8.03
CA LEU A 32 -17.40 17.54 -8.51
C LEU A 32 -17.71 16.30 -7.66
N THR A 33 -18.35 15.35 -8.33
CA THR A 33 -18.92 14.09 -7.87
C THR A 33 -18.05 13.31 -6.89
N ASP A 34 -18.70 12.52 -6.04
CA ASP A 34 -18.15 11.40 -5.27
C ASP A 34 -16.87 10.85 -5.91
N GLY A 35 -15.76 10.83 -5.14
CA GLY A 35 -14.38 10.59 -5.61
C GLY A 35 -14.28 9.62 -6.78
N GLN A 36 -13.45 9.97 -7.77
CA GLN A 36 -13.32 9.31 -9.08
C GLN A 36 -13.96 7.92 -9.12
N HIS A 37 -15.17 7.83 -9.69
CA HIS A 37 -15.93 6.60 -9.87
C HIS A 37 -15.00 5.46 -10.31
N SER A 38 -14.71 4.52 -9.41
CA SER A 38 -13.92 3.34 -9.75
C SER A 38 -14.83 2.39 -10.51
N PRO A 39 -14.47 1.94 -11.74
CA PRO A 39 -15.27 0.98 -12.48
C PRO A 39 -15.57 -0.30 -11.68
N ALA A 40 -14.71 -0.68 -10.73
CA ALA A 40 -14.92 -1.82 -9.84
C ALA A 40 -16.16 -1.67 -8.93
N LEU A 41 -16.56 -0.44 -8.60
CA LEU A 41 -17.74 -0.18 -7.76
C LEU A 41 -19.04 -0.57 -8.49
N ASP A 42 -19.07 -0.49 -9.81
CA ASP A 42 -20.27 -0.72 -10.63
C ASP A 42 -20.40 -2.15 -11.19
N ARG A 43 -19.31 -2.92 -11.15
CA ARG A 43 -19.32 -4.29 -11.67
C ARG A 43 -19.96 -5.26 -10.68
N THR A 44 -20.69 -6.24 -11.21
CA THR A 44 -21.10 -7.42 -10.45
C THR A 44 -20.10 -8.52 -10.69
N PHE A 45 -19.51 -9.07 -9.64
CA PHE A 45 -18.54 -10.16 -9.72
C PHE A 45 -18.48 -10.93 -8.39
N GLN A 46 -17.73 -12.02 -8.37
CA GLN A 46 -17.30 -12.70 -7.15
C GLN A 46 -15.79 -12.74 -7.13
N LEU A 47 -15.16 -12.51 -5.98
CA LEU A 47 -13.72 -12.69 -5.82
C LEU A 47 -13.39 -14.19 -5.93
N THR A 48 -12.26 -14.49 -6.56
CA THR A 48 -11.59 -15.78 -6.33
C THR A 48 -11.39 -15.99 -4.84
N GLN A 49 -11.50 -17.23 -4.38
CA GLN A 49 -11.36 -17.60 -2.97
C GLN A 49 -9.96 -18.16 -2.70
N ASP A 50 -9.39 -17.92 -1.52
CA ASP A 50 -8.09 -18.46 -1.12
C ASP A 50 -8.22 -19.65 -0.15
N ASP A 51 -9.45 -20.08 0.10
CA ASP A 51 -9.80 -21.16 1.02
C ASP A 51 -10.13 -22.49 0.32
N LEU A 52 -10.41 -23.52 1.12
CA LEU A 52 -10.78 -24.85 0.65
C LEU A 52 -12.13 -24.92 -0.08
N SER A 53 -12.91 -23.82 -0.14
CA SER A 53 -14.13 -23.76 -0.95
C SER A 53 -13.84 -23.43 -2.42
N ASN A 54 -12.62 -23.00 -2.76
CA ASN A 54 -12.22 -22.67 -4.12
C ASN A 54 -12.13 -23.92 -5.01
N LYS A 55 -12.91 -23.95 -6.10
CA LYS A 55 -12.87 -25.02 -7.10
C LYS A 55 -11.88 -24.71 -8.21
N ILE A 56 -10.59 -24.78 -7.89
CA ILE A 56 -9.52 -24.43 -8.82
C ILE A 56 -9.61 -25.29 -10.08
N ASN A 57 -9.84 -24.68 -11.24
CA ASN A 57 -9.80 -25.36 -12.53
C ASN A 57 -8.53 -25.04 -13.33
N GLN A 58 -7.89 -23.90 -13.03
CA GLN A 58 -6.68 -23.46 -13.73
C GLN A 58 -5.65 -22.83 -12.78
N LEU A 59 -4.38 -23.18 -12.99
CA LEU A 59 -3.21 -22.49 -12.45
C LEU A 59 -2.43 -21.82 -13.59
N HIS A 60 -2.07 -20.56 -13.42
CA HIS A 60 -1.25 -19.79 -14.36
C HIS A 60 0.08 -19.46 -13.71
N LEU A 61 1.17 -19.78 -14.41
CA LEU A 61 2.55 -19.63 -13.94
C LEU A 61 3.39 -18.83 -14.95
N PRO A 62 4.45 -18.15 -14.50
CA PRO A 62 5.45 -17.57 -15.38
C PRO A 62 6.23 -18.66 -16.14
N ILE A 63 6.57 -18.41 -17.41
CA ILE A 63 7.39 -19.34 -18.19
C ILE A 63 8.82 -19.49 -17.64
N GLN A 64 9.28 -18.57 -16.78
CA GLN A 64 10.63 -18.61 -16.19
C GLN A 64 10.73 -19.52 -14.95
N ILE A 65 9.62 -20.15 -14.55
CA ILE A 65 9.59 -21.15 -13.49
C ILE A 65 10.32 -22.43 -13.94
N GLU A 66 10.96 -23.11 -12.99
CA GLU A 66 11.75 -24.31 -13.29
C GLU A 66 10.82 -25.43 -13.83
N PRO A 67 11.17 -26.10 -14.95
CA PRO A 67 10.28 -27.08 -15.59
C PRO A 67 9.87 -28.25 -14.69
N GLU A 68 10.74 -28.65 -13.76
CA GLU A 68 10.45 -29.72 -12.81
C GLU A 68 9.31 -29.34 -11.86
N LEU A 69 9.29 -28.09 -11.36
CA LEU A 69 8.17 -27.57 -10.57
C LEU A 69 6.87 -27.54 -11.38
N VAL A 70 6.93 -27.13 -12.65
CA VAL A 70 5.75 -27.17 -13.54
C VAL A 70 5.24 -28.60 -13.70
N ALA A 71 6.13 -29.57 -13.91
CA ALA A 71 5.76 -30.98 -14.06
C ALA A 71 5.14 -31.58 -12.78
N GLU A 72 5.63 -31.20 -11.60
CA GLU A 72 5.03 -31.56 -10.31
C GLU A 72 3.59 -31.01 -10.20
N LEU A 73 3.38 -29.73 -10.54
CA LEU A 73 2.06 -29.11 -10.53
C LEU A 73 1.11 -29.72 -11.56
N GLU A 74 1.58 -30.06 -12.76
CA GLU A 74 0.79 -30.76 -13.77
C GLU A 74 0.38 -32.17 -13.31
N GLN A 75 1.24 -32.87 -12.58
CA GLN A 75 0.89 -34.16 -11.99
C GLN A 75 -0.23 -34.02 -10.96
N ILE A 76 -0.12 -33.03 -10.06
CA ILE A 76 -1.18 -32.72 -9.10
C ILE A 76 -2.47 -32.32 -9.84
N GLY A 77 -2.36 -31.54 -10.92
CA GLY A 77 -3.49 -31.16 -11.77
C GLY A 77 -4.20 -32.36 -12.40
N ARG A 78 -3.47 -33.40 -12.83
CA ARG A 78 -4.07 -34.66 -13.30
C ARG A 78 -4.81 -35.41 -12.19
N GLU A 79 -4.31 -35.37 -10.97
CA GLU A 79 -4.94 -36.02 -9.81
C GLU A 79 -6.17 -35.26 -9.32
N GLN A 80 -6.10 -33.93 -9.28
CA GLN A 80 -7.15 -33.07 -8.73
C GLN A 80 -8.10 -32.52 -9.80
N GLY A 81 -7.82 -32.70 -11.09
CA GLY A 81 -8.71 -32.26 -12.18
C GLY A 81 -8.60 -30.79 -12.58
N PHE A 82 -7.42 -30.17 -12.43
CA PHE A 82 -7.15 -28.80 -12.92
C PHE A 82 -6.03 -28.79 -13.96
N SER A 83 -5.98 -27.74 -14.78
CA SER A 83 -4.90 -27.52 -15.76
C SER A 83 -3.85 -26.54 -15.27
N VAL A 84 -2.61 -26.71 -15.70
CA VAL A 84 -1.49 -25.79 -15.43
C VAL A 84 -1.05 -25.17 -16.76
N ASN A 85 -0.97 -23.84 -16.80
CA ASN A 85 -0.58 -23.07 -17.98
C ASN A 85 0.61 -22.17 -17.66
N THR A 86 1.59 -22.11 -18.56
CA THR A 86 2.73 -21.20 -18.44
C THR A 86 2.64 -20.05 -19.44
N HIS A 87 3.06 -18.85 -19.01
CA HIS A 87 2.83 -17.59 -19.74
C HIS A 87 4.13 -16.79 -19.84
N SER A 88 4.44 -16.28 -21.04
CA SER A 88 5.67 -15.49 -21.28
C SER A 88 5.52 -14.01 -20.94
N ASP A 89 4.27 -13.55 -20.93
CA ASP A 89 3.73 -12.26 -20.52
C ASP A 89 3.62 -12.11 -18.99
N MET A 90 3.64 -13.23 -18.26
CA MET A 90 3.69 -13.27 -16.80
C MET A 90 5.14 -13.23 -16.31
N TYR A 91 5.39 -12.41 -15.29
CA TYR A 91 6.65 -12.35 -14.55
C TYR A 91 6.47 -13.00 -13.17
N THR A 92 7.57 -13.36 -12.50
CA THR A 92 7.55 -13.81 -11.10
C THR A 92 6.90 -12.71 -10.24
N TRP A 93 5.93 -13.05 -9.39
CA TRP A 93 5.17 -12.08 -8.57
C TRP A 93 4.09 -11.29 -9.33
N THR A 94 3.64 -11.77 -10.49
CA THR A 94 2.49 -11.13 -11.17
C THR A 94 1.22 -11.19 -10.33
N GLU A 95 1.05 -12.22 -9.50
CA GLU A 95 -0.09 -12.37 -8.57
C GLU A 95 -0.17 -11.20 -7.59
N ASP A 96 0.95 -10.79 -6.99
CA ASP A 96 1.02 -9.62 -6.09
C ASP A 96 0.50 -8.30 -6.70
N ASN A 97 0.30 -8.23 -8.02
CA ASN A 97 -0.10 -7.01 -8.71
C ASN A 97 -1.55 -7.02 -9.20
N MET A 98 -2.30 -8.10 -8.98
CA MET A 98 -3.66 -8.23 -9.46
C MET A 98 -4.46 -9.26 -8.70
N TRP A 99 -5.78 -9.15 -8.73
CA TRP A 99 -6.67 -10.19 -8.25
C TRP A 99 -7.68 -10.59 -9.32
N PRO A 100 -7.86 -11.89 -9.59
CA PRO A 100 -8.86 -12.36 -10.53
C PRO A 100 -10.26 -12.37 -9.91
N SER A 101 -11.29 -12.12 -10.72
CA SER A 101 -12.64 -12.61 -10.39
C SER A 101 -12.65 -14.13 -10.40
N ARG A 102 -13.62 -14.71 -9.69
CA ARG A 102 -13.79 -16.15 -9.52
C ARG A 102 -13.86 -16.93 -10.84
N ASP A 103 -14.46 -16.34 -11.86
CA ASP A 103 -14.56 -16.88 -13.22
C ASP A 103 -13.35 -16.53 -14.12
N GLY A 104 -12.35 -15.84 -13.59
CA GLY A 104 -11.17 -15.38 -14.30
C GLY A 104 -11.42 -14.29 -15.36
N ALA A 105 -12.66 -13.85 -15.57
CA ALA A 105 -13.02 -12.94 -16.65
C ALA A 105 -12.54 -11.50 -16.40
N LEU A 106 -12.49 -11.09 -15.14
CA LEU A 106 -12.05 -9.77 -14.70
C LEU A 106 -10.72 -9.90 -13.97
N ILE A 107 -9.82 -8.96 -14.24
CA ILE A 107 -8.59 -8.77 -13.48
C ILE A 107 -8.63 -7.40 -12.85
N PHE A 108 -8.67 -7.37 -11.53
CA PHE A 108 -8.60 -6.14 -10.77
C PHE A 108 -7.15 -5.80 -10.46
N ARG A 109 -6.83 -4.51 -10.49
CA ARG A 109 -5.48 -4.04 -10.23
C ARG A 109 -5.46 -2.62 -9.66
N PRO A 110 -4.58 -2.32 -8.69
CA PRO A 110 -4.46 -1.00 -8.06
C PRO A 110 -4.27 0.09 -9.10
N ARG A 111 -5.10 1.13 -9.18
CA ARG A 111 -5.05 2.13 -10.28
C ARG A 111 -3.73 2.91 -10.39
N ALA A 112 -2.97 3.02 -9.32
CA ALA A 112 -1.72 3.74 -9.32
C ALA A 112 -0.74 3.13 -8.31
N PRO A 113 0.57 3.32 -8.50
CA PRO A 113 1.57 2.92 -7.53
C PRO A 113 1.54 3.80 -6.27
N LEU A 114 2.33 3.41 -5.26
CA LEU A 114 2.65 4.27 -4.13
C LEU A 114 3.55 5.43 -4.60
N ALA A 115 3.07 6.68 -4.52
CA ALA A 115 3.77 7.80 -5.15
C ALA A 115 5.02 8.33 -4.41
N ASP A 116 5.14 8.12 -3.09
CA ASP A 116 6.30 8.58 -2.30
C ASP A 116 6.70 7.51 -1.29
N LYS A 117 7.59 6.61 -1.74
CA LYS A 117 8.05 5.46 -0.95
C LYS A 117 8.86 5.90 0.28
N ASP A 118 9.64 6.98 0.18
CA ASP A 118 10.49 7.44 1.28
C ASP A 118 9.65 8.04 2.41
N SER A 119 8.70 8.91 2.09
CA SER A 119 7.76 9.45 3.08
C SER A 119 6.88 8.35 3.68
N TYR A 120 6.44 7.37 2.86
CA TYR A 120 5.66 6.25 3.37
C TYR A 120 6.49 5.38 4.32
N HIS A 121 7.75 5.13 3.97
CA HIS A 121 8.66 4.36 4.82
C HIS A 121 8.89 5.04 6.17
N ALA A 122 9.12 6.36 6.16
CA ALA A 122 9.25 7.14 7.39
C ALA A 122 7.95 7.13 8.23
N PHE A 123 6.79 7.07 7.58
CA PHE A 123 5.49 6.96 8.24
C PHE A 123 5.28 5.62 8.94
N ILE A 124 5.47 4.49 8.24
CA ILE A 124 5.22 3.15 8.81
C ILE A 124 6.26 2.73 9.85
N THR A 125 7.52 3.19 9.72
CA THR A 125 8.62 2.85 10.65
C THR A 125 8.80 3.86 11.78
N ALA A 126 7.89 4.81 11.94
CA ALA A 126 7.96 5.84 12.99
C ALA A 126 7.89 5.26 14.41
N LEU A 127 7.33 4.06 14.57
CA LEU A 127 7.07 3.44 15.86
C LEU A 127 8.08 2.33 16.17
N THR A 128 8.32 2.13 17.46
CA THR A 128 9.12 1.02 18.00
C THR A 128 8.25 0.12 18.87
N ASP A 129 8.76 -1.05 19.26
CA ASP A 129 8.10 -2.00 20.16
C ASP A 129 7.80 -1.45 21.58
N GLN A 130 8.45 -0.32 21.93
CA GLN A 130 8.22 0.45 23.15
C GLN A 130 7.16 1.54 22.98
N SER A 131 6.78 1.87 21.75
CA SER A 131 5.77 2.89 21.49
C SER A 131 4.38 2.36 21.90
N PRO A 132 3.53 3.15 22.58
CA PRO A 132 2.20 2.70 22.98
C PRO A 132 1.38 2.22 21.79
N GLN A 133 0.78 1.03 21.90
CA GLN A 133 -0.06 0.41 20.87
C GLN A 133 0.62 0.24 19.50
N ALA A 134 1.95 0.17 19.43
CA ALA A 134 2.68 0.01 18.18
C ALA A 134 2.34 -1.30 17.45
N GLU A 135 1.95 -2.34 18.20
CA GLU A 135 1.52 -3.61 17.65
C GLU A 135 0.32 -3.50 16.70
N GLN A 136 -0.48 -2.42 16.81
CA GLN A 136 -1.59 -2.14 15.88
C GLN A 136 -1.12 -1.92 14.44
N GLU A 137 0.12 -1.47 14.26
CA GLU A 137 0.74 -1.22 12.96
C GLU A 137 1.66 -2.39 12.53
N GLY A 138 1.58 -3.52 13.24
CA GLY A 138 2.18 -4.77 12.82
C GLY A 138 3.71 -4.81 12.90
N HIS A 139 4.32 -5.52 11.95
CA HIS A 139 5.74 -5.86 11.90
C HIS A 139 6.68 -4.65 11.91
N HIS A 140 6.21 -3.49 11.47
CA HIS A 140 7.01 -2.26 11.46
C HIS A 140 7.45 -1.82 12.86
N SER A 141 6.63 -2.07 13.89
CA SER A 141 7.00 -1.81 15.29
C SER A 141 8.22 -2.62 15.75
N LEU A 142 8.53 -3.72 15.05
CA LEU A 142 9.72 -4.53 15.30
C LEU A 142 10.95 -4.06 14.51
N GLY A 143 10.89 -2.90 13.85
CA GLY A 143 11.96 -2.34 13.02
C GLY A 143 12.10 -3.00 11.65
N ILE A 144 11.07 -3.71 11.18
CA ILE A 144 11.07 -4.37 9.87
C ILE A 144 10.61 -3.36 8.81
N GLN A 145 11.42 -3.25 7.76
CA GLN A 145 11.30 -2.22 6.72
C GLN A 145 10.59 -2.71 5.46
N ASP A 146 10.23 -3.99 5.41
CA ASP A 146 9.65 -4.61 4.22
C ASP A 146 8.24 -4.05 3.96
N SER A 147 8.08 -3.34 2.84
CA SER A 147 6.81 -2.92 2.24
C SER A 147 6.97 -3.00 0.72
N GLN A 148 6.14 -3.77 0.00
CA GLN A 148 6.43 -4.03 -1.41
C GLN A 148 6.21 -2.78 -2.24
N GLY A 149 5.08 -2.10 -2.06
CA GLY A 149 4.80 -0.82 -2.71
C GLY A 149 4.85 -0.96 -4.22
N LEU A 150 3.67 -1.09 -4.83
CA LEU A 150 3.52 -1.23 -6.28
C LEU A 150 4.23 -0.11 -7.01
N ASN A 151 4.88 -0.42 -8.13
CA ASN A 151 5.47 0.56 -9.02
C ASN A 151 4.94 0.40 -10.44
N ASP A 152 5.19 1.38 -11.30
CA ASP A 152 4.67 1.38 -12.67
C ASP A 152 5.13 0.17 -13.50
N ALA A 153 6.33 -0.35 -13.23
CA ALA A 153 6.86 -1.50 -13.96
C ALA A 153 6.11 -2.79 -13.60
N THR A 154 5.76 -2.98 -12.32
CA THR A 154 4.99 -4.15 -11.86
C THR A 154 3.53 -4.05 -12.30
N LEU A 155 2.91 -2.87 -12.21
CA LEU A 155 1.57 -2.62 -12.76
C LEU A 155 1.50 -2.85 -14.28
N SER A 156 2.56 -2.51 -15.02
CA SER A 156 2.62 -2.76 -16.46
C SER A 156 2.72 -4.26 -16.79
N GLN A 157 3.28 -5.08 -15.91
CA GLN A 157 3.30 -6.54 -16.09
C GLN A 157 1.89 -7.11 -15.96
N ALA A 158 1.15 -6.67 -14.95
CA ALA A 158 -0.24 -7.06 -14.76
C ALA A 158 -1.11 -6.73 -15.98
N ASN A 159 -0.91 -5.54 -16.54
CA ASN A 159 -1.63 -5.12 -17.74
C ASN A 159 -1.34 -6.00 -18.96
N ARG A 160 -0.07 -6.35 -19.20
CA ARG A 160 0.33 -7.20 -20.33
C ARG A 160 -0.26 -8.60 -20.23
N PHE A 161 -0.26 -9.18 -19.02
CA PHE A 161 -0.87 -10.48 -18.80
C PHE A 161 -2.35 -10.47 -19.14
N ALA A 162 -3.12 -9.53 -18.56
CA ALA A 162 -4.55 -9.47 -18.81
C ALA A 162 -4.89 -9.22 -20.29
N GLU A 163 -4.15 -8.35 -20.98
CA GLU A 163 -4.31 -8.11 -22.42
C GLU A 163 -4.06 -9.38 -23.23
N ALA A 164 -2.98 -10.10 -22.96
CA ALA A 164 -2.64 -11.35 -23.64
C ALA A 164 -3.66 -12.47 -23.38
N GLN A 165 -4.25 -12.51 -22.19
CA GLN A 165 -5.32 -13.45 -21.85
C GLN A 165 -6.71 -13.00 -22.34
N GLY A 166 -6.84 -11.81 -22.94
CA GLY A 166 -8.13 -11.25 -23.36
C GLY A 166 -9.09 -10.96 -22.20
N ARG A 167 -8.55 -10.69 -21.01
CA ARG A 167 -9.31 -10.42 -19.77
C ARG A 167 -9.53 -8.92 -19.59
N GLU A 168 -10.67 -8.54 -19.03
CA GLU A 168 -10.96 -7.13 -18.77
C GLU A 168 -10.21 -6.66 -17.53
N LEU A 169 -9.35 -5.66 -17.69
CA LEU A 169 -8.67 -4.99 -16.58
C LEU A 169 -9.57 -3.96 -15.93
N ILE A 170 -9.74 -4.07 -14.62
CA ILE A 170 -10.52 -3.15 -13.80
C ILE A 170 -9.57 -2.43 -12.83
N PRO A 171 -9.25 -1.14 -13.08
CA PRO A 171 -8.51 -0.32 -12.12
C PRO A 171 -9.31 -0.16 -10.83
N THR A 172 -8.65 -0.34 -9.69
CA THR A 172 -9.29 -0.26 -8.37
C THR A 172 -8.98 1.04 -7.64
N PHE A 173 -9.89 1.42 -6.74
CA PHE A 173 -9.66 2.42 -5.71
C PHE A 173 -8.62 1.92 -4.72
N SER A 174 -8.76 0.67 -4.29
CA SER A 174 -7.86 0.09 -3.29
C SER A 174 -6.45 -0.09 -3.84
N ILE A 175 -5.46 0.30 -3.04
CA ILE A 175 -4.04 0.02 -3.28
C ILE A 175 -3.66 -1.17 -2.39
N ILE A 176 -3.89 -2.37 -2.91
CA ILE A 176 -3.63 -3.63 -2.25
C ILE A 176 -2.68 -4.43 -3.12
N ASP A 177 -1.61 -4.94 -2.52
CA ASP A 177 -0.75 -5.96 -3.15
C ASP A 177 -1.45 -7.32 -2.96
N GLY A 178 -1.41 -8.21 -3.95
CA GLY A 178 -2.11 -9.52 -3.95
C GLY A 178 -1.92 -10.31 -2.65
N GLY A 179 -0.66 -10.53 -2.23
CA GLY A 179 -0.36 -11.17 -0.95
C GLY A 179 -0.86 -10.45 0.32
N ASN A 180 -1.34 -9.21 0.22
CA ASN A 180 -1.97 -8.46 1.32
C ASN A 180 -3.50 -8.55 1.34
N MET A 181 -4.09 -9.37 0.48
CA MET A 181 -5.51 -9.75 0.52
C MET A 181 -5.65 -11.27 0.60
N LEU A 182 -6.51 -11.73 1.50
CA LEU A 182 -6.94 -13.13 1.55
C LEU A 182 -8.45 -13.18 1.66
N THR A 183 -9.07 -14.11 0.95
CA THR A 183 -10.52 -14.23 0.84
C THR A 183 -10.98 -15.62 1.24
N GLY A 184 -12.18 -15.71 1.79
CA GLY A 184 -12.76 -17.01 2.13
C GLY A 184 -14.22 -16.93 2.55
N ARG A 185 -14.74 -18.04 3.04
CA ARG A 185 -16.12 -18.17 3.52
C ARG A 185 -16.20 -18.65 4.95
N ARG A 186 -17.15 -18.09 5.69
CA ARG A 186 -17.56 -18.59 7.01
C ARG A 186 -18.37 -19.87 6.89
N ALA A 187 -18.61 -20.52 8.02
CA ALA A 187 -19.43 -21.74 8.11
C ALA A 187 -20.86 -21.57 7.53
N ASP A 188 -21.42 -20.36 7.59
CA ASP A 188 -22.73 -20.03 7.02
C ASP A 188 -22.68 -19.69 5.52
N GLY A 189 -21.49 -19.71 4.90
CA GLY A 189 -21.25 -19.39 3.50
C GLY A 189 -21.03 -17.90 3.23
N THR A 190 -21.12 -17.02 4.25
CA THR A 190 -20.89 -15.58 4.11
C THR A 190 -19.43 -15.32 3.72
N PRO A 191 -19.17 -14.60 2.60
CA PRO A 191 -17.81 -14.28 2.18
C PRO A 191 -17.19 -13.22 3.10
N TYR A 192 -15.86 -13.29 3.26
CA TYR A 192 -15.07 -12.26 3.93
C TYR A 192 -13.79 -11.98 3.14
N ALA A 193 -13.19 -10.82 3.41
CA ALA A 193 -11.85 -10.46 2.94
C ALA A 193 -11.00 -9.98 4.12
N LEU A 194 -9.81 -10.55 4.27
CA LEU A 194 -8.77 -10.09 5.17
C LEU A 194 -7.85 -9.16 4.40
N ILE A 195 -7.58 -7.99 4.97
CA ILE A 195 -6.72 -6.98 4.36
C ILE A 195 -5.66 -6.54 5.35
N GLY A 196 -4.42 -6.47 4.88
CA GLY A 196 -3.30 -5.96 5.64
C GLY A 196 -3.48 -4.49 6.02
N ARG A 197 -3.13 -4.12 7.26
CA ARG A 197 -3.20 -2.74 7.76
C ARG A 197 -2.52 -1.74 6.82
N ASP A 198 -1.39 -2.15 6.24
CA ASP A 198 -0.60 -1.35 5.31
C ASP A 198 -1.39 -0.95 4.07
N ALA A 199 -2.18 -1.86 3.49
CA ALA A 199 -2.96 -1.58 2.29
C ALA A 199 -4.02 -0.49 2.55
N LEU A 200 -4.64 -0.49 3.74
CA LEU A 200 -5.56 0.58 4.14
C LEU A 200 -4.84 1.93 4.28
N LEU A 201 -3.67 1.94 4.93
CA LEU A 201 -2.87 3.14 5.14
C LEU A 201 -2.38 3.72 3.81
N GLN A 202 -1.87 2.88 2.91
CA GLN A 202 -1.43 3.27 1.58
C GLN A 202 -2.58 3.85 0.76
N THR A 203 -3.74 3.21 0.78
CA THR A 203 -4.94 3.69 0.08
C THR A 203 -5.35 5.07 0.60
N ALA A 204 -5.47 5.24 1.92
CA ALA A 204 -5.82 6.54 2.52
C ALA A 204 -4.77 7.63 2.24
N LEU A 205 -3.48 7.31 2.32
CA LEU A 205 -2.40 8.25 2.00
C LEU A 205 -2.38 8.62 0.51
N HIS A 206 -2.68 7.70 -0.40
CA HIS A 206 -2.72 8.01 -1.82
C HIS A 206 -3.83 9.01 -2.14
N HIS A 207 -5.05 8.74 -1.68
CA HIS A 207 -6.24 9.54 -1.99
C HIS A 207 -6.33 10.85 -1.21
N SER A 208 -5.61 10.95 -0.08
CA SER A 208 -5.46 12.20 0.67
C SER A 208 -4.34 13.10 0.14
N ARG A 209 -3.62 12.75 -0.94
CA ARG A 209 -2.41 13.49 -1.39
C ARG A 209 -2.57 14.99 -1.50
N LEU A 210 -3.72 15.44 -1.98
CA LEU A 210 -4.05 16.85 -2.17
C LEU A 210 -4.96 17.41 -1.06
N ASP A 211 -5.09 16.71 0.07
CA ASP A 211 -5.73 17.25 1.27
C ASP A 211 -5.01 18.51 1.75
N SER A 212 -5.80 19.43 2.31
CA SER A 212 -5.33 20.73 2.78
C SER A 212 -4.13 20.66 3.73
N GLU A 213 -4.11 19.70 4.67
CA GLU A 213 -3.00 19.56 5.61
C GLU A 213 -1.75 19.01 4.92
N ARG A 214 -1.90 18.10 3.95
CA ARG A 214 -0.77 17.61 3.16
C ARG A 214 -0.13 18.71 2.32
N ILE A 215 -0.95 19.59 1.73
CA ILE A 215 -0.45 20.78 1.01
C ILE A 215 0.28 21.71 1.98
N ALA A 216 -0.28 21.95 3.17
CA ALA A 216 0.34 22.79 4.19
C ALA A 216 1.67 22.22 4.71
N ALA A 217 1.75 20.92 4.97
CA ALA A 217 2.97 20.22 5.36
C ALA A 217 4.05 20.29 4.26
N GLN A 218 3.65 20.12 2.99
CA GLN A 218 4.56 20.29 1.86
C GLN A 218 5.04 21.74 1.72
N GLN A 219 4.17 22.72 1.95
CA GLN A 219 4.56 24.13 1.95
C GLN A 219 5.59 24.41 3.06
N GLU A 220 5.35 23.94 4.29
CA GLU A 220 6.30 24.09 5.41
C GLU A 220 7.66 23.45 5.08
N LYS A 221 7.65 22.24 4.50
CA LYS A 221 8.87 21.56 4.03
C LYS A 221 9.62 22.39 3.00
N MET A 222 8.91 22.96 2.02
CA MET A 222 9.48 23.81 0.98
C MET A 222 10.05 25.13 1.55
N GLU A 223 9.39 25.72 2.54
CA GLU A 223 9.89 26.90 3.25
C GLU A 223 11.18 26.60 4.00
N ARG A 224 11.22 25.51 4.76
CA ARG A 224 12.42 25.07 5.51
C ARG A 224 13.60 24.75 4.58
N ASN A 225 13.33 24.14 3.43
CA ASN A 225 14.35 23.82 2.44
C ASN A 225 14.82 25.04 1.63
N GLY A 226 14.11 26.17 1.73
CA GLY A 226 14.35 27.35 0.92
C GLY A 226 13.97 27.17 -0.56
N ASP A 227 13.02 26.28 -0.84
CA ASP A 227 12.53 25.98 -2.19
C ASP A 227 11.75 27.15 -2.80
N PHE A 228 11.24 28.09 -1.98
CA PHE A 228 10.63 29.35 -2.42
C PHE A 228 11.65 30.46 -2.71
N LYS A 229 12.92 30.08 -2.85
CA LYS A 229 13.98 30.97 -3.32
C LYS A 229 14.53 30.42 -4.63
N LEU A 230 14.19 31.09 -5.73
CA LEU A 230 14.72 30.79 -7.05
C LEU A 230 16.25 30.95 -7.05
N LYS A 231 16.92 29.94 -7.61
CA LYS A 231 18.36 29.90 -7.84
C LYS A 231 18.62 29.33 -9.23
N LEU A 232 19.59 29.88 -9.93
CA LEU A 232 20.13 29.28 -11.15
C LEU A 232 21.47 28.65 -10.79
N ASN A 233 21.62 27.35 -11.07
CA ASN A 233 22.87 26.65 -10.86
C ASN A 233 23.52 26.38 -12.21
N GLU A 234 24.83 26.54 -12.25
CA GLU A 234 25.65 26.19 -13.40
C GLU A 234 26.34 24.85 -13.14
N SER A 235 26.32 23.98 -14.14
CA SER A 235 26.98 22.68 -14.13
C SER A 235 27.54 22.36 -15.51
N GLU A 236 28.27 21.25 -15.62
CA GLU A 236 28.77 20.76 -16.90
C GLU A 236 28.12 19.41 -17.22
N PHE A 237 27.39 19.35 -18.33
CA PHE A 237 26.76 18.13 -18.81
C PHE A 237 27.37 17.73 -20.17
N LEU A 238 28.00 16.56 -20.22
CA LEU A 238 28.69 16.04 -21.41
C LEU A 238 29.70 17.04 -22.03
N GLY A 239 30.44 17.76 -21.19
CA GLY A 239 31.46 18.71 -21.66
C GLY A 239 30.90 20.07 -22.10
N ARG A 240 29.64 20.37 -21.82
CA ARG A 240 28.97 21.63 -22.18
C ARG A 240 28.42 22.32 -20.93
N PRO A 241 28.51 23.66 -20.84
CA PRO A 241 27.83 24.41 -19.79
C PRO A 241 26.33 24.14 -19.85
N ASP A 242 25.76 23.80 -18.70
CA ASP A 242 24.33 23.59 -18.50
C ASP A 242 23.89 24.42 -17.29
N THR A 243 22.88 25.26 -17.50
CA THR A 243 22.32 26.10 -16.44
C THR A 243 20.91 25.61 -16.18
N TYR A 244 20.59 25.31 -14.93
CA TYR A 244 19.26 24.83 -14.56
C TYR A 244 18.70 25.59 -13.36
N GLN A 245 17.37 25.65 -13.30
CA GLN A 245 16.65 26.25 -12.20
C GLN A 245 16.56 25.27 -11.01
N SER A 246 16.80 25.79 -9.80
CA SER A 246 16.41 25.14 -8.55
C SER A 246 15.59 26.11 -7.70
N GLY A 247 14.59 25.59 -6.99
CA GLY A 247 13.61 26.42 -6.30
C GLY A 247 12.70 27.21 -7.24
N TYR A 248 11.88 28.06 -6.65
CA TYR A 248 10.81 28.83 -7.27
C TYR A 248 10.80 30.25 -6.74
N ASP A 249 10.32 31.20 -7.54
CA ASP A 249 10.08 32.57 -7.10
C ASP A 249 8.56 32.78 -7.00
N THR A 250 8.09 33.12 -5.80
CA THR A 250 6.64 33.27 -5.51
C THR A 250 5.97 34.28 -6.44
N GLU A 251 6.70 35.26 -6.92
CA GLU A 251 6.13 36.29 -7.76
C GLU A 251 6.18 35.96 -9.25
N VAL A 252 7.16 35.17 -9.70
CA VAL A 252 7.03 34.49 -10.99
C VAL A 252 5.77 33.62 -10.98
N ASP A 253 5.56 32.83 -9.92
CA ASP A 253 4.36 32.00 -9.78
C ASP A 253 3.07 32.85 -9.77
N LEU A 254 3.04 34.00 -9.10
CA LEU A 254 1.90 34.93 -9.16
C LEU A 254 1.61 35.43 -10.57
N ILE A 255 2.64 35.78 -11.35
CA ILE A 255 2.46 36.23 -12.74
C ILE A 255 1.92 35.09 -13.60
N LEU A 256 2.41 33.86 -13.41
CA LEU A 256 1.93 32.69 -14.13
C LEU A 256 0.47 32.36 -13.78
N LEU A 257 0.11 32.42 -12.50
CA LEU A 257 -1.27 32.22 -12.02
C LEU A 257 -2.22 33.31 -12.54
N GLU A 258 -1.77 34.56 -12.61
CA GLU A 258 -2.53 35.67 -13.20
C GLU A 258 -2.74 35.46 -14.70
N ALA A 259 -1.69 35.05 -15.42
CA ALA A 259 -1.78 34.71 -16.85
C ALA A 259 -2.70 33.51 -17.13
N ALA A 260 -2.81 32.58 -16.18
CA ALA A 260 -3.74 31.46 -16.22
C ALA A 260 -5.17 31.83 -15.77
N ASN A 261 -5.40 33.04 -15.28
CA ASN A 261 -6.67 33.45 -14.63
C ASN A 261 -7.04 32.54 -13.44
N LEU A 262 -6.04 32.08 -12.70
CA LEU A 262 -6.18 31.22 -11.51
C LEU A 262 -6.00 31.98 -10.18
N LEU A 263 -5.60 33.25 -10.23
CA LEU A 263 -5.43 34.06 -9.03
C LEU A 263 -6.78 34.67 -8.58
N PRO A 264 -7.25 34.41 -7.34
CA PRO A 264 -8.49 35.00 -6.84
C PRO A 264 -8.46 36.53 -6.80
N ARG A 265 -9.63 37.15 -7.02
CA ARG A 265 -9.79 38.61 -6.97
C ARG A 265 -9.87 39.10 -5.52
N GLY A 266 -9.41 40.32 -5.28
CA GLY A 266 -9.57 40.99 -3.98
C GLY A 266 -8.59 40.56 -2.89
N LEU A 267 -7.60 39.73 -3.22
CA LEU A 267 -6.52 39.37 -2.31
C LEU A 267 -5.52 40.52 -2.13
N ASP A 268 -5.13 40.81 -0.89
CA ASP A 268 -4.00 41.68 -0.59
C ASP A 268 -2.65 41.02 -0.94
N GLU A 269 -1.55 41.77 -0.82
CA GLU A 269 -0.21 41.29 -1.17
C GLU A 269 0.22 40.06 -0.35
N GLN A 270 -0.09 40.02 0.94
CA GLN A 270 0.27 38.90 1.81
C GLN A 270 -0.52 37.64 1.42
N GLN A 271 -1.82 37.80 1.17
CA GLN A 271 -2.71 36.72 0.75
C GLN A 271 -2.35 36.19 -0.64
N ARG A 272 -1.95 37.06 -1.57
CA ARG A 272 -1.44 36.66 -2.89
C ARG A 272 -0.19 35.80 -2.74
N ASN A 273 0.78 36.26 -1.96
CA ASN A 273 2.02 35.51 -1.73
C ASN A 273 1.75 34.15 -1.07
N ALA A 274 0.86 34.09 -0.08
CA ALA A 274 0.44 32.84 0.53
C ALA A 274 -0.20 31.89 -0.51
N PHE A 275 -1.12 32.41 -1.33
CA PHE A 275 -1.79 31.62 -2.38
C PHE A 275 -0.80 31.02 -3.38
N ALA A 276 0.18 31.79 -3.85
CA ALA A 276 1.19 31.29 -4.78
C ALA A 276 2.06 30.18 -4.16
N LYS A 277 2.44 30.32 -2.89
CA LYS A 277 3.16 29.25 -2.17
C LYS A 277 2.33 27.98 -2.06
N THR A 278 1.06 28.10 -1.68
CA THR A 278 0.13 26.96 -1.58
C THR A 278 -0.10 26.30 -2.94
N ALA A 279 -0.29 27.08 -4.01
CA ALA A 279 -0.42 26.59 -5.38
C ALA A 279 0.81 25.79 -5.83
N ARG A 280 2.00 26.30 -5.52
CA ARG A 280 3.26 25.63 -5.84
C ARG A 280 3.47 24.36 -5.00
N ALA A 281 3.12 24.36 -3.73
CA ALA A 281 3.16 23.18 -2.87
C ALA A 281 2.20 22.08 -3.38
N LYS A 282 0.97 22.46 -3.75
CA LYS A 282 0.01 21.56 -4.41
C LYS A 282 0.57 20.99 -5.71
N ALA A 283 1.15 21.85 -6.55
CA ALA A 283 1.76 21.43 -7.81
C ALA A 283 2.96 20.50 -7.63
N ARG A 284 3.69 20.62 -6.50
CA ARG A 284 4.78 19.71 -6.14
C ARG A 284 4.26 18.32 -5.77
N LEU A 285 3.14 18.23 -5.04
CA LEU A 285 2.48 16.97 -4.69
C LEU A 285 1.87 16.30 -5.92
N ALA A 286 1.29 17.07 -6.84
CA ALA A 286 0.60 16.57 -8.03
C ALA A 286 1.52 16.10 -9.17
N ARG A 287 2.85 16.25 -9.06
CA ARG A 287 3.80 16.06 -10.18
C ARG A 287 3.70 14.68 -10.86
N GLY A 288 3.28 13.65 -10.13
CA GLY A 288 3.14 12.27 -10.63
C GLY A 288 1.73 11.88 -11.09
N GLU A 289 0.72 12.72 -10.90
CA GLU A 289 -0.68 12.38 -11.22
C GLU A 289 -1.09 12.79 -12.64
N VAL A 290 -0.29 13.65 -13.27
CA VAL A 290 -0.63 14.26 -14.55
C VAL A 290 0.13 13.58 -15.67
N ASN A 291 -0.60 13.08 -16.66
CA ASN A 291 0.01 12.50 -17.85
C ASN A 291 0.73 13.56 -18.71
N TRP A 292 1.66 13.09 -19.54
CA TRP A 292 2.48 13.96 -20.41
C TRP A 292 1.62 14.80 -21.38
N GLU A 293 0.55 14.24 -21.91
CA GLU A 293 -0.31 14.88 -22.91
C GLU A 293 -1.01 16.13 -22.34
N THR A 294 -1.50 16.01 -21.10
CA THR A 294 -2.15 17.10 -20.37
C THR A 294 -1.15 18.21 -20.05
N LEU A 295 0.06 17.85 -19.62
CA LEU A 295 1.14 18.81 -19.40
C LEU A 295 1.51 19.56 -20.69
N GLU A 296 1.69 18.86 -21.81
CA GLU A 296 2.03 19.49 -23.09
C GLU A 296 0.90 20.38 -23.62
N ALA A 297 -0.36 19.97 -23.44
CA ALA A 297 -1.50 20.81 -23.77
C ALA A 297 -1.52 22.10 -22.94
N ALA A 298 -1.20 22.03 -21.64
CA ALA A 298 -1.06 23.21 -20.79
C ALA A 298 0.11 24.12 -21.22
N LYS A 299 1.28 23.55 -21.56
CA LYS A 299 2.43 24.32 -22.07
C LYS A 299 2.10 25.15 -23.31
N LYS A 300 1.28 24.61 -24.22
CA LYS A 300 0.84 25.29 -25.45
C LYS A 300 -0.14 26.45 -25.19
N ARG A 301 -0.84 26.43 -24.06
CA ARG A 301 -1.80 27.48 -23.67
C ARG A 301 -1.14 28.68 -22.98
N MET A 302 0.13 28.56 -22.56
CA MET A 302 0.81 29.64 -21.87
C MET A 302 0.92 30.87 -22.78
N PHE A 303 0.30 31.96 -22.34
CA PHE A 303 0.41 33.26 -22.97
C PHE A 303 0.73 34.32 -21.91
N LEU A 304 1.82 35.04 -22.10
CA LEU A 304 2.21 36.16 -21.26
C LEU A 304 2.04 37.45 -22.06
N SER A 305 1.44 38.47 -21.43
CA SER A 305 1.49 39.82 -22.00
C SER A 305 2.95 40.32 -22.06
N PRO A 306 3.28 41.26 -22.96
CA PRO A 306 4.63 41.83 -23.03
C PRO A 306 5.14 42.34 -21.68
N GLN A 307 4.27 43.00 -20.90
CA GLN A 307 4.60 43.51 -19.57
C GLN A 307 4.91 42.40 -18.56
N GLN A 308 4.16 41.29 -18.60
CA GLN A 308 4.43 40.13 -17.73
C GLN A 308 5.75 39.46 -18.10
N GLY A 309 6.02 39.29 -19.40
CA GLY A 309 7.28 38.73 -19.89
C GLY A 309 8.49 39.57 -19.47
N GLU A 310 8.42 40.90 -19.61
CA GLU A 310 9.48 41.81 -19.17
C GLU A 310 9.71 41.76 -17.65
N ARG A 311 8.63 41.71 -16.85
CA ARG A 311 8.73 41.60 -15.38
C ARG A 311 9.41 40.29 -14.95
N ILE A 312 9.07 39.17 -15.57
CA ILE A 312 9.71 37.88 -15.27
C ILE A 312 11.18 37.92 -15.69
N ALA A 313 11.49 38.40 -16.90
CA ALA A 313 12.87 38.48 -17.38
C ALA A 313 13.75 39.35 -16.47
N GLU A 314 13.24 40.48 -15.99
CA GLU A 314 13.95 41.34 -15.03
C GLU A 314 14.16 40.66 -13.67
N ARG A 315 13.18 39.88 -13.20
CA ARG A 315 13.30 39.07 -11.98
C ARG A 315 14.44 38.06 -12.08
N TYR A 316 14.49 37.30 -13.18
CA TYR A 316 15.56 36.34 -13.43
C TYR A 316 16.93 37.02 -13.55
N ARG A 317 17.04 38.16 -14.23
CA ARG A 317 18.28 38.95 -14.29
C ARG A 317 18.73 39.42 -12.91
N THR A 318 17.79 39.92 -12.09
CA THR A 318 18.09 40.39 -10.73
C THR A 318 18.62 39.25 -9.86
N ILE A 319 18.01 38.08 -9.95
CA ILE A 319 18.39 36.89 -9.17
C ILE A 319 19.73 36.32 -9.63
N HIS A 320 19.98 36.31 -10.95
CA HIS A 320 21.23 35.83 -11.52
C HIS A 320 22.39 36.84 -11.32
N GLY A 321 22.11 38.15 -11.31
CA GLY A 321 23.10 39.22 -11.20
C GLY A 321 23.87 39.52 -12.49
N GLN A 322 23.58 38.79 -13.58
CA GLN A 322 24.16 38.93 -14.93
C GLN A 322 23.09 38.57 -15.98
N PRO A 323 23.31 38.86 -17.29
CA PRO A 323 22.48 38.31 -18.34
C PRO A 323 22.34 36.78 -18.21
N LEU A 324 21.16 36.25 -18.56
CA LEU A 324 20.94 34.80 -18.50
C LEU A 324 21.87 34.08 -19.49
N PRO A 325 22.50 32.95 -19.10
CA PRO A 325 23.35 32.18 -20.00
C PRO A 325 22.60 31.66 -21.22
N ASP A 326 23.26 31.55 -22.37
CA ASP A 326 22.66 30.98 -23.59
C ASP A 326 22.22 29.51 -23.41
N SER A 327 22.79 28.81 -22.43
CA SER A 327 22.40 27.44 -22.02
C SER A 327 21.05 27.39 -21.30
N PHE A 328 20.51 28.51 -20.81
CA PHE A 328 19.26 28.56 -20.05
C PHE A 328 18.06 28.98 -20.91
N ASP A 329 17.21 28.02 -21.27
CA ASP A 329 15.95 28.30 -21.98
C ASP A 329 14.85 28.73 -20.99
N LEU A 330 14.80 30.03 -20.71
CA LEU A 330 13.78 30.64 -19.85
C LEU A 330 12.36 30.32 -20.32
N LEU A 331 12.09 30.33 -21.63
CA LEU A 331 10.74 30.10 -22.14
C LEU A 331 10.29 28.66 -21.89
N LEU A 332 11.18 27.69 -22.11
CA LEU A 332 10.92 26.28 -21.81
C LEU A 332 10.64 26.08 -20.32
N GLN A 333 11.44 26.71 -19.46
CA GLN A 333 11.27 26.64 -18.01
C GLN A 333 9.91 27.23 -17.57
N LEU A 334 9.56 28.42 -18.05
CA LEU A 334 8.27 29.06 -17.72
C LEU A 334 7.08 28.26 -18.22
N LYS A 335 7.17 27.63 -19.41
CA LYS A 335 6.12 26.73 -19.89
C LYS A 335 5.93 25.54 -18.96
N SER A 336 7.03 24.96 -18.48
CA SER A 336 6.98 23.85 -17.53
C SER A 336 6.34 24.27 -16.20
N ASP A 337 6.75 25.40 -15.64
CA ASP A 337 6.24 25.91 -14.37
C ASP A 337 4.77 26.33 -14.47
N TYR A 338 4.37 26.98 -15.58
CA TYR A 338 2.98 27.31 -15.89
C TYR A 338 2.11 26.06 -15.99
N ALA A 339 2.53 25.08 -16.79
CA ALA A 339 1.78 23.84 -16.97
C ALA A 339 1.60 23.09 -15.65
N SER A 340 2.63 23.05 -14.82
CA SER A 340 2.59 22.47 -13.48
C SER A 340 1.55 23.14 -12.58
N LEU A 341 1.51 24.47 -12.55
CA LEU A 341 0.53 25.23 -11.74
C LEU A 341 -0.90 25.06 -12.28
N VAL A 342 -1.06 25.14 -13.60
CA VAL A 342 -2.38 25.07 -14.24
C VAL A 342 -3.02 23.72 -14.03
N VAL A 343 -2.32 22.62 -14.32
CA VAL A 343 -2.94 21.31 -14.20
C VAL A 343 -3.21 20.95 -12.74
N ALA A 344 -2.31 21.33 -11.82
CA ALA A 344 -2.53 21.09 -10.40
C ALA A 344 -3.70 21.89 -9.81
N ALA A 345 -4.07 23.03 -10.41
CA ALA A 345 -5.21 23.82 -9.95
C ALA A 345 -6.53 23.04 -10.06
N ASP A 346 -6.69 22.27 -11.13
CA ASP A 346 -7.89 21.47 -11.45
C ASP A 346 -7.95 20.12 -10.70
N LEU A 347 -6.91 19.75 -9.96
CA LEU A 347 -6.87 18.51 -9.17
C LEU A 347 -7.37 18.74 -7.75
N HIS A 348 -8.00 17.75 -7.14
CA HIS A 348 -8.56 17.82 -5.78
C HIS A 348 -8.19 16.56 -5.00
N SER A 349 -8.32 16.60 -3.67
CA SER A 349 -8.29 15.35 -2.90
C SER A 349 -9.48 14.49 -3.31
N ASP A 350 -9.29 13.17 -3.34
CA ASP A 350 -10.39 12.25 -3.63
C ASP A 350 -11.39 12.14 -2.47
N PHE A 351 -11.04 12.67 -1.29
CA PHE A 351 -11.94 12.82 -0.16
C PHE A 351 -12.44 14.26 -0.06
N SER A 352 -13.75 14.47 -0.17
CA SER A 352 -14.33 15.79 0.06
C SER A 352 -14.39 16.12 1.56
N ASP A 353 -14.29 17.41 1.89
CA ASP A 353 -14.47 17.90 3.27
C ASP A 353 -15.82 17.50 3.86
N LYS A 354 -16.86 17.39 3.02
CA LYS A 354 -18.17 16.91 3.46
C LYS A 354 -18.12 15.44 3.88
N GLN A 355 -17.52 14.56 3.08
CA GLN A 355 -17.39 13.15 3.44
C GLN A 355 -16.61 12.98 4.75
N ILE A 356 -15.52 13.74 4.91
CA ILE A 356 -14.73 13.74 6.15
C ILE A 356 -15.60 14.22 7.32
N ALA A 357 -16.30 15.34 7.17
CA ALA A 357 -17.18 15.89 8.20
C ALA A 357 -18.32 14.94 8.60
N ASP A 358 -18.88 14.21 7.64
CA ASP A 358 -19.95 13.22 7.88
C ASP A 358 -19.42 11.96 8.58
N ALA A 359 -18.15 11.60 8.36
CA ALA A 359 -17.50 10.46 9.03
C ALA A 359 -16.98 10.78 10.44
N LEU A 360 -16.52 12.00 10.71
CA LEU A 360 -15.94 12.38 12.00
C LEU A 360 -16.81 12.02 13.23
N PRO A 361 -18.15 12.20 13.23
CA PRO A 361 -19.00 11.87 14.39
C PRO A 361 -19.09 10.39 14.72
N THR A 362 -18.80 9.48 13.76
CA THR A 362 -18.87 8.03 13.98
C THR A 362 -17.54 7.44 14.45
N LEU A 363 -16.45 8.20 14.39
CA LEU A 363 -15.13 7.74 14.80
C LEU A 363 -15.00 7.68 16.31
N THR A 364 -14.74 6.48 16.82
CA THR A 364 -14.21 6.27 18.17
C THR A 364 -12.71 6.10 18.09
N ALA A 365 -11.96 7.07 18.59
CA ALA A 365 -10.50 6.98 18.73
C ALA A 365 -10.08 7.45 20.12
N ASP A 366 -9.33 6.60 20.82
CA ASP A 366 -8.73 6.97 22.09
C ASP A 366 -7.49 7.87 21.89
N ALA A 367 -7.03 8.49 22.98
CA ALA A 367 -5.88 9.39 22.92
C ALA A 367 -4.60 8.69 22.44
N ALA A 368 -4.46 7.39 22.72
CA ALA A 368 -3.30 6.60 22.29
C ALA A 368 -3.28 6.42 20.77
N THR A 369 -4.42 6.11 20.15
CA THR A 369 -4.58 6.01 18.69
C THR A 369 -4.25 7.33 18.01
N LEU A 370 -4.76 8.45 18.54
CA LEU A 370 -4.51 9.78 18.00
C LEU A 370 -3.04 10.18 18.12
N ALA A 371 -2.42 9.97 19.29
CA ALA A 371 -1.01 10.27 19.48
C ALA A 371 -0.12 9.43 18.53
N ARG A 372 -0.43 8.15 18.40
CA ARG A 372 0.31 7.20 17.55
C ARG A 372 0.22 7.57 16.07
N LEU A 373 -0.98 7.78 15.54
CA LEU A 373 -1.17 8.16 14.13
C LEU A 373 -0.63 9.56 13.84
N GLY A 374 -0.81 10.52 14.76
CA GLY A 374 -0.23 11.86 14.62
C GLY A 374 1.30 11.81 14.53
N HIS A 375 1.95 10.99 15.34
CA HIS A 375 3.39 10.79 15.27
C HIS A 375 3.84 10.20 13.92
N MET A 376 3.12 9.17 13.43
CA MET A 376 3.39 8.58 12.11
C MET A 376 3.24 9.62 10.99
N LEU A 377 2.14 10.38 10.98
CA LEU A 377 1.86 11.42 9.98
C LEU A 377 2.96 12.50 9.95
N GLN A 378 3.41 12.94 11.13
CA GLN A 378 4.52 13.89 11.24
C GLN A 378 5.83 13.29 10.71
N ALA A 379 6.16 12.05 11.08
CA ALA A 379 7.37 11.37 10.60
C ALA A 379 7.40 11.21 9.08
N GLY A 380 6.25 10.90 8.46
CA GLY A 380 6.10 10.84 7.00
C GLY A 380 6.09 12.20 6.30
N GLY A 381 5.99 13.31 7.05
CA GLY A 381 5.83 14.65 6.50
C GLY A 381 4.44 14.90 5.90
N TYR A 382 3.43 14.13 6.32
CA TYR A 382 2.04 14.28 5.91
C TYR A 382 1.26 15.27 6.79
N GLN A 383 1.85 15.65 7.92
CA GLN A 383 1.34 16.66 8.84
C GLN A 383 2.48 17.62 9.21
N ARG A 384 2.13 18.89 9.42
CA ARG A 384 3.07 19.94 9.87
C ARG A 384 3.70 19.60 11.23
N GLN A 385 4.91 20.11 11.45
CA GLN A 385 5.69 19.83 12.67
C GLN A 385 5.39 20.83 13.80
N GLU A 386 5.19 22.10 13.44
CA GLU A 386 5.05 23.21 14.40
C GLU A 386 3.59 23.70 14.51
N ILE A 387 2.68 22.79 14.87
CA ILE A 387 1.27 23.09 15.11
C ILE A 387 0.91 22.82 16.58
N ASP A 388 -0.11 23.52 17.10
CA ASP A 388 -0.58 23.26 18.46
C ASP A 388 -1.29 21.91 18.56
N SER A 389 -1.42 21.40 19.79
CA SER A 389 -1.96 20.06 20.02
C SER A 389 -3.42 19.89 19.58
N SER A 390 -4.22 20.96 19.61
CA SER A 390 -5.63 20.89 19.22
C SER A 390 -5.78 20.79 17.70
N GLU A 391 -4.96 21.54 16.98
CA GLU A 391 -4.86 21.44 15.52
C GLU A 391 -4.28 20.09 15.12
N GLN A 392 -3.23 19.63 15.80
CA GLN A 392 -2.65 18.30 15.56
C GLN A 392 -3.70 17.20 15.69
N GLU A 393 -4.45 17.21 16.80
CA GLU A 393 -5.52 16.24 17.03
C GLU A 393 -6.60 16.32 15.95
N HIS A 394 -7.02 17.53 15.56
CA HIS A 394 -8.00 17.73 14.51
C HIS A 394 -7.55 17.11 13.18
N GLN A 395 -6.32 17.36 12.77
CA GLN A 395 -5.77 16.82 11.51
C GLN A 395 -5.60 15.29 11.57
N THR A 396 -5.18 14.74 12.71
CA THR A 396 -5.13 13.28 12.88
C THR A 396 -6.52 12.65 12.82
N ARG A 397 -7.55 13.30 13.39
CA ARG A 397 -8.95 12.85 13.28
C ARG A 397 -9.46 12.91 11.85
N ARG A 398 -9.10 13.94 11.07
CA ARG A 398 -9.41 14.00 9.63
C ARG A 398 -8.80 12.81 8.88
N PHE A 399 -7.53 12.48 9.13
CA PHE A 399 -6.91 11.32 8.51
C PHE A 399 -7.59 10.00 8.93
N LEU A 400 -7.96 9.84 10.20
CA LEU A 400 -8.76 8.69 10.65
C LEU A 400 -10.11 8.58 9.92
N ALA A 401 -10.80 9.70 9.65
CA ALA A 401 -12.01 9.70 8.84
C ALA A 401 -11.73 9.21 7.42
N MET A 402 -10.65 9.66 6.79
CA MET A 402 -10.24 9.19 5.47
C MET A 402 -9.94 7.69 5.46
N MET A 403 -9.32 7.15 6.53
CA MET A 403 -9.12 5.71 6.67
C MET A 403 -10.46 4.95 6.75
N ALA A 404 -11.42 5.44 7.54
CA ALA A 404 -12.75 4.82 7.63
C ALA A 404 -13.50 4.86 6.29
N ILE A 405 -13.43 6.00 5.57
CA ILE A 405 -13.99 6.14 4.23
C ILE A 405 -13.32 5.14 3.27
N SER A 406 -11.99 5.02 3.29
CA SER A 406 -11.25 4.05 2.49
C SER A 406 -11.72 2.63 2.76
N GLN A 407 -11.81 2.22 4.03
CA GLN A 407 -12.29 0.87 4.40
C GLN A 407 -13.70 0.60 3.86
N HIS A 408 -14.60 1.57 3.97
CA HIS A 408 -15.95 1.46 3.43
C HIS A 408 -15.96 1.29 1.89
N LEU A 409 -15.12 2.04 1.18
CA LEU A 409 -14.98 1.94 -0.28
C LEU A 409 -14.34 0.62 -0.70
N MET A 410 -13.32 0.14 0.04
CA MET A 410 -12.71 -1.17 -0.18
C MET A 410 -13.74 -2.30 -0.06
N ALA A 411 -14.61 -2.27 0.96
CA ALA A 411 -15.64 -3.29 1.14
C ALA A 411 -16.64 -3.31 -0.04
N LYS A 412 -17.10 -2.12 -0.45
CA LYS A 412 -17.96 -1.95 -1.64
C LYS A 412 -17.31 -2.41 -2.94
N GLU A 413 -16.02 -2.15 -3.09
CA GLU A 413 -15.24 -2.58 -4.24
C GLU A 413 -15.15 -4.10 -4.30
N LEU A 414 -14.79 -4.73 -3.18
CA LEU A 414 -14.59 -6.17 -3.02
C LEU A 414 -15.89 -6.99 -2.91
N LYS A 415 -17.06 -6.33 -2.90
CA LYS A 415 -18.40 -6.94 -2.79
C LYS A 415 -18.58 -7.79 -1.52
N VAL A 416 -17.96 -7.35 -0.42
CA VAL A 416 -18.17 -7.89 0.93
C VAL A 416 -18.93 -6.86 1.77
N ALA A 417 -19.68 -7.30 2.78
CA ALA A 417 -20.23 -6.33 3.73
C ALA A 417 -19.10 -5.65 4.51
N GLU A 418 -19.31 -4.44 5.00
CA GLU A 418 -18.26 -3.69 5.70
C GLU A 418 -17.75 -4.41 6.95
N GLN A 419 -18.64 -5.09 7.68
CA GLN A 419 -18.29 -5.95 8.82
C GLN A 419 -17.54 -7.24 8.42
N ASP A 420 -17.53 -7.59 7.14
CA ASP A 420 -16.86 -8.77 6.58
C ASP A 420 -15.53 -8.41 5.87
N LEU A 421 -15.18 -7.12 5.84
CA LEU A 421 -13.85 -6.64 5.50
C LEU A 421 -13.04 -6.47 6.79
N VAL A 422 -12.13 -7.41 7.04
CA VAL A 422 -11.34 -7.48 8.28
C VAL A 422 -9.96 -6.88 8.04
N ILE A 423 -9.69 -5.74 8.69
CA ILE A 423 -8.36 -5.12 8.67
C ILE A 423 -7.51 -5.74 9.79
N LEU A 424 -6.39 -6.35 9.41
CA LEU A 424 -5.48 -7.01 10.35
C LEU A 424 -4.22 -6.21 10.58
N ALA A 425 -3.73 -6.19 11.82
CA ALA A 425 -2.35 -5.80 12.09
C ALA A 425 -1.43 -6.67 11.22
N GLN A 426 -0.45 -6.04 10.58
CA GLN A 426 0.35 -6.67 9.56
C GLN A 426 1.36 -7.67 10.20
N PRO A 427 1.26 -9.00 9.97
CA PRO A 427 2.14 -10.00 10.59
C PRO A 427 3.55 -10.06 9.97
N GLY A 428 3.78 -9.35 8.88
CA GLY A 428 4.98 -9.44 8.07
C GLY A 428 4.75 -8.76 6.73
N PHE A 429 5.64 -8.98 5.78
CA PHE A 429 5.56 -8.31 4.47
C PHE A 429 4.20 -8.48 3.76
N HIS A 430 3.70 -9.72 3.66
CA HIS A 430 2.39 -10.07 3.11
C HIS A 430 1.60 -10.93 4.12
N LEU A 431 0.27 -10.90 4.02
CA LEU A 431 -0.61 -11.76 4.82
C LEU A 431 -0.44 -13.24 4.46
N ASP A 432 -0.41 -13.53 3.16
CA ASP A 432 -0.34 -14.87 2.55
C ASP A 432 0.92 -15.68 2.96
N MET A 433 1.94 -14.98 3.46
CA MET A 433 3.18 -15.55 3.99
C MET A 433 3.07 -15.99 5.46
N ALA A 434 2.05 -15.53 6.19
CA ALA A 434 1.89 -15.75 7.61
C ALA A 434 0.55 -16.40 7.98
N MET A 435 -0.42 -16.42 7.07
CA MET A 435 -1.71 -17.06 7.31
C MET A 435 -2.33 -17.62 6.04
N ARG A 436 -3.27 -18.56 6.21
CA ARG A 436 -4.01 -19.18 5.12
C ARG A 436 -5.45 -19.49 5.54
N PRO A 437 -6.46 -18.97 4.81
CA PRO A 437 -7.86 -19.36 5.01
C PRO A 437 -8.08 -20.86 4.81
N LEU A 438 -8.86 -21.47 5.69
CA LEU A 438 -9.46 -22.79 5.49
C LEU A 438 -10.96 -22.61 5.18
N ALA A 439 -11.65 -23.73 4.95
CA ALA A 439 -13.11 -23.72 4.94
C ALA A 439 -13.66 -23.22 6.30
N ASP A 440 -14.95 -22.88 6.32
CA ASP A 440 -15.76 -22.65 7.53
C ASP A 440 -15.35 -21.45 8.44
N GLY A 441 -14.47 -20.57 7.95
CA GLY A 441 -13.98 -19.40 8.68
C GLY A 441 -12.81 -19.69 9.62
N ARG A 442 -12.22 -20.88 9.55
CA ARG A 442 -10.94 -21.20 10.20
C ARG A 442 -9.78 -20.59 9.42
N ILE A 443 -8.76 -20.08 10.12
CA ILE A 443 -7.58 -19.44 9.53
C ILE A 443 -6.34 -20.08 10.14
N LEU A 444 -5.49 -20.69 9.32
CA LEU A 444 -4.14 -21.06 9.76
C LEU A 444 -3.35 -19.79 10.00
N LEU A 445 -2.76 -19.62 11.18
CA LEU A 445 -1.92 -18.48 11.54
C LEU A 445 -0.57 -18.99 12.02
N ASN A 446 0.50 -18.53 11.36
CA ASN A 446 1.86 -18.87 11.70
C ASN A 446 2.15 -18.61 13.18
N ASP A 447 2.62 -19.64 13.87
CA ASP A 447 2.98 -19.58 15.27
C ASP A 447 4.35 -20.19 15.50
N TYR A 448 5.26 -19.37 16.03
CA TYR A 448 6.65 -19.77 16.23
C TYR A 448 6.80 -20.85 17.30
N ALA A 449 5.96 -20.84 18.34
CA ALA A 449 5.98 -21.88 19.37
C ALA A 449 5.51 -23.24 18.81
N THR A 450 4.48 -23.23 17.97
CA THR A 450 3.96 -24.41 17.27
C THR A 450 4.99 -24.94 16.28
N SER A 451 5.68 -24.05 15.56
CA SER A 451 6.82 -24.42 14.69
C SER A 451 7.94 -25.06 15.50
N ALA A 452 8.31 -24.49 16.65
CA ALA A 452 9.34 -25.06 17.53
C ALA A 452 8.97 -26.46 18.03
N ALA A 453 7.71 -26.68 18.42
CA ALA A 453 7.22 -27.98 18.86
C ALA A 453 7.28 -29.04 17.75
N LEU A 454 6.96 -28.66 16.50
CA LEU A 454 7.10 -29.56 15.35
C LEU A 454 8.56 -29.95 15.11
N LEU A 455 9.48 -29.00 15.21
CA LEU A 455 10.92 -29.27 15.07
C LEU A 455 11.44 -30.18 16.18
N GLU A 456 10.96 -30.01 17.42
CA GLU A 456 11.29 -30.88 18.54
C GLU A 456 10.81 -32.32 18.34
N GLN A 457 9.62 -32.51 17.74
CA GLN A 457 9.13 -33.84 17.36
C GLN A 457 10.05 -34.50 16.32
N VAL A 458 10.43 -33.76 15.29
CA VAL A 458 11.35 -34.25 14.25
C VAL A 458 12.73 -34.59 14.83
N LEU A 459 13.23 -33.78 15.77
CA LEU A 459 14.49 -34.05 16.47
C LEU A 459 14.42 -35.28 17.39
N ALA A 460 13.25 -35.60 17.92
CA ALA A 460 13.04 -36.79 18.74
C ALA A 460 13.04 -38.07 17.88
N ASP A 461 12.50 -37.99 16.67
CA ASP A 461 12.43 -39.09 15.69
C ASP A 461 13.67 -39.11 14.76
N ASN A 462 14.87 -39.06 15.36
CA ASN A 462 16.18 -38.74 14.73
C ASN A 462 16.74 -39.77 13.70
N ASP A 463 15.99 -40.79 13.30
CA ASP A 463 16.54 -41.94 12.55
C ASP A 463 16.99 -41.60 11.11
N SER A 464 16.57 -40.45 10.57
CA SER A 464 16.85 -40.04 9.18
C SER A 464 17.57 -38.70 9.02
N LEU A 465 17.95 -38.02 10.11
CA LEU A 465 18.61 -36.72 10.06
C LEU A 465 20.14 -36.87 10.00
N THR A 466 20.80 -36.00 9.25
CA THR A 466 22.25 -35.84 9.31
C THR A 466 22.68 -35.02 10.53
N ASP A 467 23.93 -35.16 10.99
CA ASP A 467 24.48 -34.36 12.09
C ASP A 467 24.33 -32.85 11.86
N SER A 468 24.49 -32.40 10.60
CA SER A 468 24.34 -31.00 10.22
C SER A 468 22.89 -30.54 10.38
N GLU A 469 21.92 -31.33 9.90
CA GLU A 469 20.50 -31.00 10.03
C GLU A 469 20.07 -31.00 11.49
N GLN A 470 20.55 -31.95 12.29
CA GLN A 470 20.27 -32.00 13.72
C GLN A 470 20.75 -30.73 14.44
N GLN A 471 21.97 -30.26 14.12
CA GLN A 471 22.50 -29.01 14.67
C GLN A 471 21.69 -27.79 14.23
N GLU A 472 21.38 -27.69 12.93
CA GLU A 472 20.61 -26.57 12.38
C GLU A 472 19.19 -26.53 12.94
N LEU A 473 18.51 -27.67 13.07
CA LEU A 473 17.18 -27.78 13.67
C LEU A 473 17.20 -27.38 15.16
N THR A 474 18.19 -27.85 15.92
CA THR A 474 18.35 -27.48 17.34
C THR A 474 18.54 -25.98 17.51
N GLN A 475 19.36 -25.35 16.67
CA GLN A 475 19.52 -23.91 16.66
C GLN A 475 18.22 -23.20 16.27
N SER A 476 17.48 -23.75 15.31
CA SER A 476 16.23 -23.18 14.81
C SER A 476 15.13 -23.20 15.86
N VAL A 477 15.03 -24.26 16.69
CA VAL A 477 14.14 -24.30 17.87
C VAL A 477 14.44 -23.14 18.82
N THR A 478 15.72 -22.88 19.09
CA THR A 478 16.13 -21.75 19.95
C THR A 478 15.71 -20.40 19.34
N ASN A 479 15.95 -20.21 18.05
CA ASN A 479 15.57 -18.99 17.33
C ASN A 479 14.04 -18.80 17.32
N LEU A 480 13.27 -19.88 17.15
CA LEU A 480 11.82 -19.83 17.12
C LEU A 480 11.21 -19.46 18.47
N ARG A 481 11.79 -19.93 19.58
CA ARG A 481 11.38 -19.51 20.92
C ARG A 481 11.59 -18.01 21.12
N GLN A 482 12.73 -17.47 20.67
CA GLN A 482 12.99 -16.02 20.70
C GLN A 482 12.02 -15.23 19.80
N GLN A 483 11.72 -15.75 18.60
CA GLN A 483 10.72 -15.15 17.71
C GLN A 483 9.33 -15.15 18.37
N SER A 484 8.94 -16.23 19.04
CA SER A 484 7.67 -16.32 19.76
C SER A 484 7.52 -15.22 20.81
N GLU A 485 8.60 -14.88 21.53
CA GLU A 485 8.59 -13.77 22.49
C GLU A 485 8.50 -12.42 21.79
N ARG A 486 9.33 -12.20 20.75
CA ARG A 486 9.38 -10.94 19.99
C ARG A 486 8.04 -10.58 19.35
N TRP A 487 7.35 -11.56 18.78
CA TRP A 487 6.10 -11.37 18.03
C TRP A 487 4.84 -11.54 18.88
N HIS A 488 4.96 -11.85 20.17
CA HIS A 488 3.84 -12.22 21.02
C HIS A 488 2.69 -11.20 21.01
N LYS A 489 2.99 -9.91 21.13
CA LYS A 489 1.97 -8.84 21.15
C LYS A 489 1.20 -8.77 19.82
N ILE A 490 1.92 -8.76 18.69
CA ILE A 490 1.31 -8.67 17.35
C ILE A 490 0.47 -9.92 17.07
N HIS A 491 1.01 -11.12 17.30
CA HIS A 491 0.24 -12.36 17.06
C HIS A 491 -0.98 -12.47 17.97
N THR A 492 -0.89 -11.99 19.22
CA THR A 492 -2.04 -11.94 20.13
C THR A 492 -3.12 -10.99 19.60
N LEU A 493 -2.72 -9.80 19.12
CA LEU A 493 -3.65 -8.86 18.50
C LEU A 493 -4.32 -9.43 17.24
N ILE A 494 -3.56 -10.06 16.34
CA ILE A 494 -4.10 -10.65 15.11
C ILE A 494 -5.13 -11.75 15.44
N ARG A 495 -4.83 -12.62 16.42
CA ARG A 495 -5.80 -13.63 16.90
C ARG A 495 -7.07 -13.00 17.43
N GLN A 496 -6.94 -11.90 18.18
CA GLN A 496 -8.08 -11.17 18.71
C GLN A 496 -8.91 -10.56 17.56
N GLN A 497 -8.27 -9.87 16.60
CA GLN A 497 -8.94 -9.27 15.44
C GLN A 497 -9.70 -10.32 14.60
N LEU A 498 -9.09 -11.48 14.35
CA LEU A 498 -9.75 -12.60 13.67
C LEU A 498 -10.96 -13.11 14.47
N SER A 499 -10.79 -13.29 15.78
CA SER A 499 -11.87 -13.79 16.66
C SER A 499 -13.04 -12.80 16.76
N ASP A 500 -12.76 -11.51 16.88
CA ASP A 500 -13.76 -10.43 16.93
C ASP A 500 -14.56 -10.33 15.62
N ALA A 501 -13.95 -10.69 14.49
CA ALA A 501 -14.60 -10.79 13.18
C ALA A 501 -15.41 -12.09 12.97
N GLY A 502 -15.48 -12.95 14.00
CA GLY A 502 -16.17 -14.24 13.96
C GLY A 502 -15.41 -15.32 13.19
N LEU A 503 -14.09 -15.17 13.02
CA LEU A 503 -13.21 -16.17 12.43
C LEU A 503 -12.48 -16.96 13.52
N THR A 504 -11.97 -18.14 13.18
CA THR A 504 -11.31 -19.03 14.14
C THR A 504 -9.83 -19.17 13.80
N PRO A 505 -8.92 -18.44 14.48
CA PRO A 505 -7.49 -18.60 14.26
C PRO A 505 -6.98 -19.93 14.83
N ILE A 506 -6.20 -20.66 14.03
CA ILE A 506 -5.50 -21.90 14.39
C ILE A 506 -4.00 -21.60 14.43
N ALA A 507 -3.38 -21.75 15.59
CA ALA A 507 -1.93 -21.67 15.70
C ALA A 507 -1.30 -22.82 14.90
N ALA A 508 -0.45 -22.48 13.94
CA ALA A 508 0.02 -23.43 12.94
C ALA A 508 1.54 -23.32 12.74
N PRO A 509 2.25 -24.45 12.55
CA PRO A 509 3.60 -24.41 12.02
C PRO A 509 3.53 -23.92 10.58
N GLY A 510 4.33 -22.91 10.23
CA GLY A 510 4.15 -22.20 8.97
C GLY A 510 5.44 -21.73 8.34
N ALA A 511 5.93 -20.58 8.79
CA ALA A 511 7.05 -19.87 8.19
C ALA A 511 8.21 -19.70 9.19
N PHE A 512 9.37 -20.25 8.85
CA PHE A 512 10.58 -20.22 9.66
C PHE A 512 11.84 -20.49 8.82
N GLN A 513 13.00 -20.56 9.49
CA GLN A 513 14.29 -20.80 8.85
C GLN A 513 15.03 -21.94 9.56
N VAL A 514 15.66 -22.83 8.77
CA VAL A 514 16.57 -23.89 9.25
C VAL A 514 17.93 -23.75 8.58
N GLY A 515 18.92 -23.26 9.33
CA GLY A 515 20.21 -22.89 8.76
C GLY A 515 20.05 -21.84 7.65
N LYS A 516 20.40 -22.19 6.41
CA LYS A 516 20.22 -21.32 5.23
C LYS A 516 18.87 -21.53 4.50
N ARG A 517 18.09 -22.54 4.89
CA ARG A 517 16.85 -22.94 4.22
C ARG A 517 15.68 -22.18 4.81
N HIS A 518 14.87 -21.56 3.95
CA HIS A 518 13.61 -20.96 4.34
C HIS A 518 12.52 -22.02 4.19
N VAL A 519 11.66 -22.16 5.19
CA VAL A 519 10.46 -23.01 5.13
C VAL A 519 9.28 -22.08 5.27
N ASN A 520 8.34 -22.13 4.32
CA ASN A 520 7.09 -21.39 4.42
C ASN A 520 5.96 -22.23 3.86
N TRP A 521 5.22 -22.89 4.74
CA TRP A 521 4.06 -23.66 4.32
C TRP A 521 2.82 -22.81 4.11
N MET A 522 2.75 -21.59 4.67
CA MET A 522 1.58 -20.69 4.56
C MET A 522 1.39 -20.17 3.14
N ASN A 523 2.48 -19.88 2.43
CA ASN A 523 2.46 -19.38 1.06
C ASN A 523 2.23 -20.53 0.04
N GLY A 524 1.04 -21.10 0.09
CA GLY A 524 0.62 -22.20 -0.75
C GLY A 524 -0.84 -22.07 -1.17
N ILE A 525 -1.24 -22.93 -2.10
CA ILE A 525 -2.51 -22.87 -2.80
C ILE A 525 -3.43 -23.95 -2.27
N MET A 526 -4.62 -23.55 -1.82
CA MET A 526 -5.66 -24.47 -1.35
C MET A 526 -6.84 -24.52 -2.31
N GLY A 527 -7.48 -25.69 -2.39
CA GLY A 527 -8.68 -25.84 -3.19
C GLY A 527 -9.40 -27.15 -2.96
N THR A 528 -10.50 -27.32 -3.67
CA THR A 528 -11.31 -28.53 -3.67
C THR A 528 -11.75 -28.90 -5.07
N ASN A 529 -11.53 -30.16 -5.44
CA ASN A 529 -12.09 -30.74 -6.66
C ASN A 529 -12.54 -32.17 -6.38
N GLN A 530 -11.68 -33.16 -6.66
CA GLN A 530 -11.94 -34.55 -6.29
C GLN A 530 -11.92 -34.72 -4.77
N GLN A 531 -11.00 -34.02 -4.11
CA GLN A 531 -10.89 -33.91 -2.66
C GLN A 531 -10.31 -32.54 -2.29
N ALA A 532 -10.34 -32.20 -1.00
CA ALA A 532 -9.62 -31.04 -0.47
C ALA A 532 -8.10 -31.26 -0.61
N PHE A 533 -7.39 -30.27 -1.14
CA PHE A 533 -5.94 -30.34 -1.30
C PHE A 533 -5.25 -29.05 -0.85
N TYR A 534 -3.98 -29.19 -0.50
CA TYR A 534 -3.10 -28.06 -0.20
C TYR A 534 -1.75 -28.26 -0.88
N ILE A 535 -1.42 -27.42 -1.84
CA ILE A 535 -0.12 -27.42 -2.51
C ILE A 535 0.76 -26.38 -1.82
N THR A 536 1.93 -26.79 -1.34
CA THR A 536 2.82 -25.92 -0.57
C THR A 536 4.30 -26.20 -0.83
N ASN A 537 5.16 -25.35 -0.29
CA ASN A 537 6.61 -25.36 -0.52
C ASN A 537 7.28 -26.56 0.19
N ALA A 538 8.06 -27.35 -0.55
CA ALA A 538 8.83 -28.45 0.03
C ALA A 538 10.04 -27.94 0.81
N SER A 539 10.30 -28.54 1.98
CA SER A 539 11.62 -28.46 2.64
C SER A 539 12.55 -29.53 2.08
N SER A 540 13.85 -29.24 1.98
CA SER A 540 14.87 -30.26 1.67
C SER A 540 15.13 -31.22 2.84
N ILE A 541 14.55 -30.95 4.02
CA ILE A 541 14.62 -31.83 5.19
C ILE A 541 13.33 -32.64 5.21
N ASP A 542 13.33 -33.79 4.54
CA ASP A 542 12.12 -34.62 4.31
C ASP A 542 11.27 -34.89 5.57
N PRO A 543 11.85 -35.16 6.75
CA PRO A 543 11.08 -35.33 7.99
C PRO A 543 10.20 -34.13 8.36
N LEU A 544 10.59 -32.89 8.01
CA LEU A 544 9.77 -31.70 8.24
C LEU A 544 8.48 -31.74 7.40
N ASN A 545 8.57 -32.14 6.13
CA ASN A 545 7.40 -32.26 5.25
C ASN A 545 6.42 -33.31 5.80
N GLN A 546 6.93 -34.45 6.27
CA GLN A 546 6.12 -35.52 6.84
C GLN A 546 5.45 -35.11 8.15
N ALA A 547 6.18 -34.42 9.03
CA ALA A 547 5.64 -33.91 10.28
C ALA A 547 4.53 -32.87 10.02
N PHE A 548 4.74 -31.93 9.08
CA PHE A 548 3.70 -30.97 8.71
C PHE A 548 2.48 -31.64 8.08
N ALA A 549 2.68 -32.61 7.19
CA ALA A 549 1.58 -33.35 6.57
C ALA A 549 0.73 -34.07 7.62
N THR A 550 1.36 -34.66 8.63
CA THR A 550 0.69 -35.34 9.74
C THR A 550 -0.09 -34.36 10.60
N TRP A 551 0.54 -33.24 10.96
CA TRP A 551 -0.11 -32.15 11.70
C TRP A 551 -1.34 -31.62 10.95
N LEU A 552 -1.19 -31.28 9.67
CA LEU A 552 -2.26 -30.71 8.84
C LEU A 552 -3.44 -31.66 8.69
N LYS A 553 -3.20 -32.96 8.49
CA LYS A 553 -4.26 -33.98 8.41
C LYS A 553 -5.01 -34.15 9.74
N GLY A 554 -4.37 -33.84 10.86
CA GLY A 554 -5.01 -33.77 12.18
C GLY A 554 -5.99 -32.59 12.28
N GLU A 555 -5.65 -31.45 11.71
CA GLU A 555 -6.46 -30.22 11.74
C GLU A 555 -7.56 -30.18 10.66
N VAL A 556 -7.28 -30.76 9.49
CA VAL A 556 -8.19 -30.76 8.34
C VAL A 556 -8.38 -32.19 7.84
N ALA A 557 -9.49 -32.80 8.28
CA ALA A 557 -9.84 -34.15 7.87
C ALA A 557 -10.01 -34.27 6.35
N GLY A 558 -9.38 -35.28 5.76
CA GLY A 558 -9.50 -35.58 4.33
C GLY A 558 -8.68 -34.68 3.39
N ILE A 559 -7.85 -33.77 3.94
CA ILE A 559 -6.96 -32.94 3.11
C ILE A 559 -5.78 -33.75 2.55
N SER A 560 -5.41 -33.46 1.31
CA SER A 560 -4.21 -33.98 0.67
C SER A 560 -3.13 -32.90 0.55
N PRO A 561 -2.08 -32.94 1.40
CA PRO A 561 -0.94 -32.05 1.25
C PRO A 561 -0.02 -32.52 0.11
N TYR A 562 0.40 -31.57 -0.72
CA TYR A 562 1.37 -31.74 -1.79
C TYR A 562 2.53 -30.78 -1.57
N PHE A 563 3.76 -31.30 -1.48
CA PHE A 563 4.97 -30.50 -1.33
C PHE A 563 5.69 -30.42 -2.67
N VAL A 564 5.85 -29.21 -3.20
CA VAL A 564 6.42 -28.98 -4.53
C VAL A 564 7.74 -28.22 -4.45
N GLY A 565 8.54 -28.29 -5.52
CA GLY A 565 9.86 -27.70 -5.64
C GLY A 565 10.95 -28.49 -4.91
N GLN A 566 10.82 -29.82 -4.87
CA GLN A 566 11.74 -30.72 -4.17
C GLN A 566 13.10 -30.85 -4.86
N THR A 567 13.13 -30.66 -6.18
CA THR A 567 14.36 -30.77 -6.98
C THR A 567 15.37 -29.69 -6.60
N ALA A 568 16.67 -29.97 -6.74
CA ALA A 568 17.72 -28.98 -6.52
C ALA A 568 17.59 -27.78 -7.47
N SER A 569 17.70 -26.55 -6.94
CA SER A 569 17.57 -25.35 -7.76
C SER A 569 18.79 -25.12 -8.63
N ASN A 570 18.56 -24.79 -9.90
CA ASN A 570 19.63 -24.37 -10.81
C ASN A 570 20.17 -22.96 -10.51
N LYS A 571 19.40 -22.14 -9.76
CA LYS A 571 19.77 -20.76 -9.38
C LYS A 571 20.61 -20.73 -8.11
N ARG A 572 20.46 -21.73 -7.24
CA ARG A 572 21.08 -21.80 -5.89
C ARG A 572 21.47 -23.24 -5.55
N LYS A 573 22.75 -23.58 -5.71
CA LYS A 573 23.29 -24.95 -5.63
C LYS A 573 23.07 -25.71 -4.31
N ASP A 574 22.71 -25.02 -3.22
CA ASP A 574 22.55 -25.61 -1.88
C ASP A 574 21.08 -25.68 -1.42
N LEU A 575 20.14 -25.32 -2.29
CA LEU A 575 18.71 -25.22 -1.97
C LEU A 575 17.89 -26.01 -2.97
N ASN A 576 16.73 -26.52 -2.55
CA ASN A 576 15.73 -26.99 -3.50
C ASN A 576 15.04 -25.78 -4.19
N GLN A 577 14.23 -26.05 -5.21
CA GLN A 577 13.52 -25.02 -5.98
C GLN A 577 12.61 -24.17 -5.09
N ALA A 578 11.88 -24.80 -4.15
CA ALA A 578 10.99 -24.10 -3.23
C ALA A 578 11.75 -23.14 -2.30
N GLU A 579 12.79 -23.61 -1.61
CA GLU A 579 13.65 -22.81 -0.74
C GLU A 579 14.33 -21.66 -1.49
N ALA A 580 14.70 -21.89 -2.75
CA ALA A 580 15.28 -20.86 -3.61
C ALA A 580 14.26 -19.77 -3.97
N LEU A 581 12.98 -20.12 -4.18
CA LEU A 581 11.89 -19.16 -4.36
C LEU A 581 11.64 -18.35 -3.08
N LEU A 582 11.60 -19.01 -1.91
CA LEU A 582 11.34 -18.38 -0.62
C LEU A 582 12.38 -17.32 -0.24
N ARG A 583 13.66 -17.55 -0.56
CA ARG A 583 14.74 -16.58 -0.32
C ARG A 583 14.63 -15.34 -1.22
N GLY A 584 13.80 -15.38 -2.26
CA GLY A 584 13.46 -14.25 -3.12
C GLY A 584 12.31 -13.38 -2.61
N HIS A 585 11.87 -13.57 -1.35
CA HIS A 585 10.73 -12.90 -0.71
C HIS A 585 9.34 -13.32 -1.22
N GLY A 586 9.17 -14.55 -1.71
CA GLY A 586 7.86 -15.05 -2.12
C GLY A 586 7.64 -16.51 -1.74
N GLY A 587 6.82 -17.22 -2.50
CA GLY A 587 6.60 -18.68 -2.41
C GLY A 587 5.72 -19.15 -3.56
N LEU A 588 5.17 -20.36 -3.46
CA LEU A 588 4.33 -20.94 -4.52
C LEU A 588 3.12 -20.06 -4.87
N ASP A 589 2.47 -19.49 -3.86
CA ASP A 589 1.27 -18.68 -4.03
C ASP A 589 1.59 -17.40 -4.81
N CYS A 590 2.64 -16.68 -4.41
CA CYS A 590 3.03 -15.42 -5.06
C CYS A 590 3.44 -15.59 -6.54
N ILE A 591 3.81 -16.80 -7.00
CA ILE A 591 4.08 -17.06 -8.42
C ILE A 591 2.88 -17.60 -9.20
N THR A 592 1.73 -17.79 -8.58
CA THR A 592 0.61 -18.52 -9.19
C THR A 592 -0.67 -17.71 -9.17
N LEU A 593 -1.30 -17.55 -10.32
CA LEU A 593 -2.70 -17.10 -10.38
C LEU A 593 -3.61 -18.32 -10.50
N HIS A 594 -4.62 -18.42 -9.62
CA HIS A 594 -5.59 -19.52 -9.62
C HIS A 594 -7.04 -19.02 -9.65
N HIS A 595 -7.95 -19.77 -10.26
CA HIS A 595 -9.40 -19.48 -10.29
C HIS A 595 -10.20 -20.71 -10.78
N GLU A 596 -11.53 -20.60 -10.70
CA GLU A 596 -12.48 -21.60 -11.20
C GLU A 596 -12.66 -21.56 -12.72
#